data_AF-A0A401KCA5-F1
#
_entry.id   AF-A0A401KCA5-F1
#
_cell.length_a   1.000
_cell.length_b   1.000
_cell.length_c   1.000
_cell.angle_alpha   90.00
_cell.angle_beta   90.00
_cell.angle_gamma   90.00
#
_symmetry.space_group_name_H-M   'P 1'
#
loop_
_entity.id
_entity.type
_entity.pdbx_description
1 polymer ?
#
loop_
_entity_poly.entity_id
_entity_poly.type
_entity_poly.pdbx_seq_one_letter_code
_entity_poly.pdbx_strand_id
1 'polypeptide(L)'
;MTSADPAMAINTDIIDEVVVALLFLNLCDNGGNRAWKSLDWAALNRLHDKGLISNPVSRAKSVTLTEAGRREAERLFTQYFVRSDGNPPDPKHA
;
A
#
# COMPACT_ATOMS: atom_id res chain seq x y z
N MET A 1 0.70 -26.35 -25.47
CA MET A 1 0.29 -25.58 -24.29
C MET A 1 1.47 -24.68 -23.94
N THR A 2 1.25 -23.38 -24.08
CA THR A 2 2.26 -22.33 -24.23
C THR A 2 3.25 -22.29 -23.08
N SER A 3 4.53 -22.21 -23.50
CA SER A 3 5.73 -21.82 -22.75
C SER A 3 5.45 -20.89 -21.58
N ALA A 4 5.89 -21.27 -20.38
CA ALA A 4 6.13 -20.30 -19.33
C ALA A 4 7.37 -19.49 -19.75
N ASP A 5 7.16 -18.28 -20.26
CA ASP A 5 8.25 -17.35 -20.50
C ASP A 5 8.96 -17.04 -19.17
N PRO A 6 10.29 -17.17 -19.06
CA PRO A 6 11.06 -16.81 -17.87
C PRO A 6 11.17 -15.27 -17.65
N ALA A 7 10.22 -14.48 -18.18
CA ALA A 7 10.45 -13.09 -18.56
C ALA A 7 10.13 -12.01 -17.52
N MET A 8 9.52 -12.32 -16.37
CA MET A 8 9.39 -11.33 -15.29
C MET A 8 9.24 -12.02 -13.92
N ALA A 9 10.36 -12.28 -13.24
CA ALA A 9 10.33 -12.58 -11.81
C ALA A 9 9.90 -11.30 -11.05
N ILE A 10 8.63 -11.22 -10.67
CA ILE A 10 8.09 -10.08 -9.92
C ILE A 10 8.64 -10.12 -8.49
N ASN A 11 9.26 -9.03 -8.05
CA ASN A 11 9.66 -8.85 -6.66
C ASN A 11 8.41 -8.46 -5.83
N THR A 12 7.76 -9.46 -5.24
CA THR A 12 6.56 -9.26 -4.43
C THR A 12 6.82 -8.48 -3.15
N ASP A 13 8.05 -8.47 -2.63
CA ASP A 13 8.38 -7.73 -1.41
C ASP A 13 8.30 -6.21 -1.65
N ILE A 14 8.84 -5.74 -2.78
CA ILE A 14 8.70 -4.33 -3.17
C ILE A 14 7.25 -3.98 -3.48
N ILE A 15 6.49 -4.89 -4.10
CA ILE A 15 5.06 -4.67 -4.31
C ILE A 15 4.32 -4.53 -2.97
N ASP A 16 4.61 -5.38 -1.99
CA ASP A 16 3.99 -5.31 -0.66
C ASP A 16 4.32 -4.00 0.05
N GLU A 17 5.59 -3.57 -0.01
CA GLU A 17 6.03 -2.29 0.56
C GLU A 17 5.31 -1.09 -0.07
N VAL A 18 5.21 -1.08 -1.41
CA VAL A 18 4.52 0.00 -2.11
C VAL A 18 3.01 -0.03 -1.85
N VAL A 19 2.39 -1.22 -1.79
CA VAL A 19 0.97 -1.36 -1.47
C VAL A 19 0.67 -0.87 -0.06
N VAL A 20 1.49 -1.22 0.96
CA VAL A 20 1.27 -0.70 2.32
C VAL A 20 1.52 0.82 2.38
N ALA A 21 2.47 1.36 1.63
CA ALA A 21 2.66 2.81 1.50
C ALA A 21 1.42 3.49 0.87
N LEU A 22 0.84 2.90 -0.18
CA LEU A 22 -0.36 3.44 -0.82
C LEU A 22 -1.61 3.32 0.08
N LEU A 23 -1.64 2.39 1.03
CA LEU A 23 -2.70 2.37 2.05
C LEU A 23 -2.67 3.61 2.95
N PHE A 24 -1.50 4.23 3.18
CA PHE A 24 -1.40 5.52 3.88
C PHE A 24 -2.05 6.66 3.08
N LEU A 25 -1.80 6.72 1.78
CA LEU A 25 -2.48 7.67 0.88
C LEU A 25 -4.00 7.45 0.86
N ASN A 26 -4.43 6.19 0.97
CA ASN A 26 -5.83 5.77 0.88
C ASN A 26 -6.60 5.83 2.22
N LEU A 27 -6.02 6.40 3.28
CA LEU A 27 -6.73 6.57 4.56
C LEU A 27 -8.04 7.33 4.33
N CYS A 28 -9.14 6.76 4.84
CA CYS A 28 -10.50 7.20 4.55
C CYS A 28 -11.26 7.69 5.79
N ASP A 29 -10.67 7.55 6.99
CA ASP A 29 -11.18 8.10 8.23
C ASP A 29 -10.23 9.17 8.78
N ASN A 30 -10.78 10.33 9.18
CA ASN A 30 -9.98 11.44 9.69
C ASN A 30 -9.28 11.03 11.00
N GLY A 31 -7.97 10.80 10.92
CA GLY A 31 -7.14 10.41 12.06
C GLY A 31 -7.29 8.95 12.49
N GLY A 32 -7.91 8.11 11.67
CA GLY A 32 -8.04 6.68 11.94
C GLY A 32 -7.05 5.82 11.17
N ASN A 33 -7.33 4.51 11.20
CA ASN A 33 -6.48 3.47 10.62
C ASN A 33 -7.16 2.75 9.46
N ARG A 34 -8.25 3.27 8.89
CA ARG A 34 -8.98 2.61 7.81
C ARG A 34 -8.58 3.18 6.46
N ALA A 35 -8.23 2.30 5.54
CA ALA A 35 -7.84 2.66 4.19
C ALA A 35 -8.72 1.98 3.15
N TRP A 36 -8.97 2.65 2.02
CA TRP A 36 -9.62 2.02 0.87
C TRP A 36 -8.75 0.88 0.33
N LYS A 37 -9.33 -0.32 0.21
CA LYS A 37 -8.60 -1.55 -0.14
C LYS A 37 -8.62 -1.89 -1.64
N SER A 38 -8.91 -0.92 -2.51
CA SER A 38 -8.93 -1.12 -3.98
C SER A 38 -7.51 -1.15 -4.56
N LEU A 39 -6.69 -2.09 -4.07
CA LEU A 39 -5.30 -2.35 -4.49
C LEU A 39 -5.17 -3.85 -4.88
N ASP A 40 -3.97 -4.28 -5.26
CA ASP A 40 -3.73 -5.67 -5.63
C ASP A 40 -4.14 -6.65 -4.51
N TRP A 41 -5.00 -7.60 -4.85
CA TRP A 41 -5.56 -8.56 -3.88
C TRP A 41 -4.51 -9.50 -3.29
N ALA A 42 -3.53 -9.93 -4.09
CA ALA A 42 -2.50 -10.84 -3.62
C ALA A 42 -1.58 -10.14 -2.61
N ALA A 43 -1.24 -8.88 -2.84
CA ALA A 43 -0.50 -8.05 -1.89
C ALA A 43 -1.28 -7.85 -0.59
N LEU A 44 -2.58 -7.50 -0.66
CA LEU A 44 -3.40 -7.34 0.56
C LEU A 44 -3.45 -8.62 1.40
N ASN A 45 -3.53 -9.80 0.77
CA ASN A 45 -3.48 -11.07 1.49
C ASN A 45 -2.12 -11.26 2.19
N ARG A 46 -0.99 -11.00 1.51
CA ARG A 46 0.34 -11.07 2.13
C ARG A 46 0.52 -10.05 3.25
N LEU A 47 -0.04 -8.84 3.13
CA LEU A 47 -0.01 -7.84 4.20
C LEU A 47 -0.81 -8.27 5.43
N HIS A 48 -1.93 -8.97 5.23
CA HIS A 48 -2.68 -9.59 6.33
C HIS A 48 -1.87 -10.71 6.99
N ASP A 49 -1.23 -11.57 6.20
CA ASP A 49 -0.38 -12.65 6.71
C ASP A 49 0.84 -12.10 7.49
N LYS A 50 1.33 -10.92 7.09
CA LYS A 50 2.36 -10.13 7.80
C LYS A 50 1.82 -9.39 9.03
N GLY A 51 0.52 -9.43 9.31
CA GLY A 51 -0.10 -8.76 10.46
C GLY A 51 -0.17 -7.23 10.36
N LEU A 52 -0.04 -6.66 9.15
CA LEU A 52 -0.04 -5.21 8.92
C LEU A 52 -1.47 -4.67 8.73
N ILE A 53 -2.39 -5.51 8.28
CA ILE A 53 -3.80 -5.14 8.10
C ILE A 53 -4.73 -6.23 8.65
N SER A 54 -5.97 -5.85 8.98
CA SER A 54 -7.06 -6.78 9.24
C SER A 54 -7.39 -7.61 7.99
N ASN A 55 -8.10 -8.72 8.14
CA ASN A 55 -8.49 -9.57 7.01
C ASN A 55 -9.19 -8.75 5.89
N PRO A 56 -8.58 -8.68 4.68
CA PRO A 56 -9.12 -7.90 3.57
C PRO A 56 -10.33 -8.59 2.93
N VAL A 57 -10.58 -9.87 3.19
CA VAL A 57 -11.72 -10.62 2.65
C VAL A 57 -12.99 -10.28 3.44
N SER A 58 -13.61 -9.16 3.06
CA SER A 58 -14.83 -8.66 3.68
C SER A 58 -15.69 -7.87 2.69
N ARG A 59 -16.98 -7.69 3.01
CA ARG A 59 -17.90 -6.85 2.22
C ARG A 59 -17.59 -5.35 2.33
N ALA A 60 -16.79 -4.93 3.31
CA ALA A 60 -16.42 -3.53 3.48
C ALA A 60 -15.47 -3.09 2.37
N LYS A 61 -15.60 -1.85 1.89
CA LYS A 61 -14.69 -1.25 0.89
C LYS A 61 -13.32 -0.84 1.47
N SER A 62 -13.18 -0.85 2.79
CA SER A 62 -11.95 -0.50 3.48
C SER A 62 -11.42 -1.66 4.30
N VAL A 63 -10.14 -1.57 4.63
CA VAL A 63 -9.41 -2.45 5.54
C VAL A 63 -8.82 -1.61 6.68
N THR A 64 -8.66 -2.20 7.85
CA THR A 64 -8.03 -1.53 9.00
C THR A 64 -6.56 -1.90 9.05
N LEU A 65 -5.67 -0.90 9.10
CA LEU A 65 -4.26 -1.08 9.42
C LEU A 65 -4.13 -1.41 10.91
N THR A 66 -3.27 -2.37 11.23
CA THR A 66 -2.82 -2.56 12.62
C THR A 66 -1.92 -1.40 13.02
N GLU A 67 -1.60 -1.27 14.30
CA GLU A 67 -0.65 -0.25 14.76
C GLU A 67 0.71 -0.37 14.05
N ALA A 68 1.20 -1.60 13.89
CA ALA A 68 2.43 -1.88 13.13
C ALA A 68 2.27 -1.49 11.65
N GLY A 69 1.15 -1.87 11.03
CA GLY A 69 0.86 -1.50 9.64
C GLY A 69 0.77 0.00 9.42
N ARG A 70 0.13 0.74 10.34
CA ARG A 70 -0.04 2.18 10.22
C ARG A 70 1.30 2.93 10.28
N ARG A 71 2.18 2.52 11.19
CA ARG A 71 3.54 3.06 11.30
C ARG A 71 4.38 2.74 10.07
N GLU A 72 4.28 1.50 9.57
CA GLU A 72 5.06 1.06 8.42
C GLU A 72 4.58 1.71 7.11
N ALA A 73 3.27 1.87 6.94
CA ALA A 73 2.66 2.58 5.83
C ALA A 73 3.19 4.02 5.71
N GLU A 74 3.25 4.76 6.83
CA GLU A 74 3.76 6.13 6.86
C GLU A 74 5.26 6.22 6.59
N ARG A 75 6.05 5.32 7.18
CA ARG A 75 7.49 5.22 6.97
C ARG A 75 7.80 4.99 5.49
N LEU A 76 7.13 4.01 4.88
CA LEU A 76 7.33 3.66 3.48
C LEU A 76 6.75 4.73 2.54
N PHE A 77 5.62 5.36 2.89
CA PHE A 77 5.10 6.48 2.10
C PHE A 77 6.08 7.65 2.06
N THR A 78 6.67 7.99 3.21
CA THR A 78 7.73 8.99 3.28
C THR A 78 8.94 8.59 2.45
N GLN A 79 9.38 7.33 2.55
CA GLN A 79 10.53 6.81 1.80
C GLN A 79 10.33 6.86 0.28
N TYR A 80 9.15 6.49 -0.21
CA TYR A 80 8.90 6.34 -1.65
C TYR A 80 8.37 7.59 -2.34
N PHE A 81 7.59 8.43 -1.64
CA PHE A 81 6.78 9.47 -2.28
C PHE A 81 7.03 10.89 -1.77
N VAL A 82 7.70 11.08 -0.63
CA VAL A 82 8.04 12.44 -0.16
C VAL A 82 9.36 12.88 -0.78
N ARG A 83 9.31 13.99 -1.51
CA ARG A 83 10.50 14.58 -2.14
C ARG A 83 11.41 15.21 -1.09
N SER A 84 12.72 14.96 -1.20
CA SER A 84 13.72 15.54 -0.29
C SER A 84 14.11 16.99 -0.66
N ASP A 85 13.67 17.51 -1.80
CA ASP A 85 14.16 18.78 -2.37
C ASP A 85 13.27 20.01 -2.10
N GLY A 86 12.18 19.87 -1.34
CA GLY A 86 11.38 21.02 -0.85
C GLY A 86 10.74 21.91 -1.92
N ASN A 87 10.85 21.58 -3.21
CA ASN A 87 10.27 22.36 -4.28
C ASN A 87 8.78 21.99 -4.43
N PRO A 88 7.84 22.95 -4.30
CA PRO A 88 6.42 22.66 -4.46
C PRO A 88 6.15 22.02 -5.84
N PRO A 89 5.12 21.15 -5.94
CA PRO A 89 4.73 20.57 -7.22
C PRO A 89 4.43 21.69 -8.22
N ASP A 90 4.88 21.48 -9.45
CA ASP A 90 4.70 22.40 -10.57
C ASP A 90 3.20 22.78 -10.68
N PRO A 91 2.82 24.07 -10.65
CA PRO A 91 1.42 24.52 -10.48
C PRO A 91 0.43 24.06 -11.57
N LYS A 92 0.89 23.33 -12.59
CA LYS A 92 0.07 22.77 -13.66
C LYS A 92 -0.72 21.51 -13.29
N HIS A 93 -0.58 21.00 -12.07
CA HIS A 93 -1.29 19.79 -11.60
C HIS A 93 -2.00 19.95 -10.25
N ALA A 94 -2.29 21.19 -9.81
CA ALA A 94 -3.10 21.47 -8.63
C ALA A 94 -4.59 21.60 -8.97
#